data_AF-A0A955JRJ8-F1
#
_entry.id   AF-A0A955JRJ8-F1
#
_cell.length_a   1.000
_cell.length_b   1.000
_cell.length_c   1.000
_cell.angle_alpha   90.00
_cell.angle_beta   90.00
_cell.angle_gamma   90.00
#
_symmetry.space_group_name_H-M   'P 1'
#
loop_
_entity.id
_entity.type
_entity.pdbx_description
1 polymer ?
#
loop_
_entity_poly.entity_id
_entity_poly.type
_entity_poly.pdbx_seq_one_letter_code
_entity_poly.pdbx_strand_id
1 'polypeptide(L)'
;MTITGELEPMLNGQAIPVTFNHLTKHSSEGDFLPYGYALSVANALPDGTPVPPTARHIAQASKEGWGVSEFTVKKALGSIVCLQEMLGFVMPATVSEWSTETFLENGIWISHILGSASNPVMPCYKDLQDFSKLHLAPSPVVTAERFGSIENYQDKLGYVNAKVTLKRWDDQDWIENGVWLSHMLGSPEEPKMPSYTDMRLASSVNIAPSVEEIRKQFGSLVEYQKALGFSPNEKPLDHEDWPKVTYVENGIWLSHMLGSPEEPKMPVTDDIYTGNAEGICPPFYAIKKRFRSLDKYQDALGFVTKATLARWSDQDWINNGIWLSHMLGSPEEPKMPIWSDLRRGNALNISPSELEVRQKFGSMQAYQEALGFKSPNSNRFKSNRDLLRAGLEIMRSKDGEVPRARDYKKAGLSVKQIYRRFGTLDNFHSFLDIPDYSDMTPEQLITFGVQWSISNNAMEAPRRTDLRKLRHVSKTSSPSEYSIVSQFGEYEKYTIAVEEALVIYYELLEKLSIINSLPKSIPEHLLRDFVPTDDYAEKQTEVAHKLVKLFRFDHVPVSVLQSMFNRSRMTIMWDEDDFLYFGEHAFGKKNLDVQSCLQKLEILDQAGLSPRLEDIREVFGSEQRFIEFVISH
;
A
#
# COMPACT_ATOMS: atom_id res chain seq x y z
N MET A 1 -12.28 -38.56 47.00
CA MET A 1 -12.56 -39.91 46.51
C MET A 1 -13.20 -39.74 45.14
N THR A 2 -12.42 -39.91 44.07
CA THR A 2 -12.85 -39.62 42.70
C THR A 2 -13.56 -40.86 42.15
N ILE A 3 -14.88 -40.82 42.04
CA ILE A 3 -15.68 -41.88 41.41
C ILE A 3 -15.76 -41.53 39.91
N THR A 4 -14.85 -42.08 39.14
CA THR A 4 -14.88 -42.01 37.67
C THR A 4 -15.10 -43.42 37.12
N GLY A 5 -16.16 -43.64 36.35
CA GLY A 5 -16.14 -44.73 35.36
C GLY A 5 -17.45 -45.41 34.94
N GLU A 6 -18.50 -45.50 35.76
CA GLU A 6 -19.58 -46.48 35.48
C GLU A 6 -21.02 -45.97 35.68
N LEU A 7 -21.33 -44.71 35.33
CA LEU A 7 -22.72 -44.20 35.36
C LEU A 7 -23.22 -43.62 34.02
N GLU A 8 -22.39 -43.53 32.98
CA GLU A 8 -22.79 -42.93 31.70
C GLU A 8 -23.95 -43.63 30.96
N PRO A 9 -24.21 -44.96 31.08
CA PRO A 9 -25.41 -45.55 30.48
C PRO A 9 -26.72 -45.25 31.25
N MET A 10 -26.66 -44.75 32.49
CA MET A 10 -27.81 -44.69 33.40
C MET A 10 -28.57 -43.34 33.38
N LEU A 11 -28.06 -42.33 32.67
CA LEU A 11 -28.68 -41.01 32.49
C LEU A 11 -29.65 -40.93 31.29
N ASN A 12 -29.72 -41.97 30.43
CA ASN A 12 -30.54 -41.98 29.21
C ASN A 12 -31.96 -42.56 29.40
N GLY A 13 -32.46 -42.68 30.62
CA GLY A 13 -33.84 -43.11 30.89
C GLY A 13 -34.17 -44.55 30.47
N GLN A 14 -33.17 -45.39 30.17
CA GLN A 14 -33.40 -46.82 29.94
C GLN A 14 -33.35 -47.57 31.28
N ALA A 15 -34.49 -48.05 31.73
CA ALA A 15 -34.58 -48.99 32.84
C ALA A 15 -33.90 -50.31 32.45
N ILE A 16 -32.69 -50.55 32.95
CA ILE A 16 -32.08 -51.88 32.92
C ILE A 16 -32.77 -52.70 34.03
N PRO A 17 -33.41 -53.85 33.73
CA PRO A 17 -33.93 -54.71 34.77
C PRO A 17 -32.75 -55.38 35.48
N VAL A 18 -32.31 -54.78 36.59
CA VAL A 18 -31.33 -55.37 37.49
C VAL A 18 -32.08 -56.30 38.45
N THR A 19 -31.83 -57.61 38.37
CA THR A 19 -32.34 -58.58 39.33
C THR A 19 -31.54 -58.50 40.63
N PHE A 20 -32.11 -57.89 41.67
CA PHE A 20 -31.48 -57.69 42.99
C PHE A 20 -31.44 -58.95 43.88
N ASN A 21 -31.28 -60.14 43.29
CA ASN A 21 -31.34 -61.44 43.99
C ASN A 21 -30.18 -61.68 44.98
N HIS A 22 -29.28 -60.71 45.18
CA HIS A 22 -28.09 -60.84 46.02
C HIS A 22 -28.08 -59.93 47.26
N LEU A 23 -29.09 -59.08 47.46
CA LEU A 23 -29.18 -58.24 48.66
C LEU A 23 -29.71 -59.04 49.85
N THR A 24 -28.84 -59.31 50.81
CA THR A 24 -29.14 -60.10 52.01
C THR A 24 -28.96 -59.25 53.27
N LYS A 25 -29.28 -59.82 54.43
CA LYS A 25 -29.04 -59.21 55.75
C LYS A 25 -27.56 -58.90 56.04
N HIS A 26 -26.63 -59.41 55.20
CA HIS A 26 -25.19 -59.23 55.32
C HIS A 26 -24.59 -58.32 54.24
N SER A 27 -25.43 -57.69 53.41
CA SER A 27 -24.98 -56.73 52.40
C SER A 27 -24.39 -55.47 53.05
N SER A 28 -23.32 -54.96 52.45
CA SER A 28 -22.67 -53.72 52.85
C SER A 28 -23.52 -52.51 52.46
N GLU A 29 -23.28 -51.35 53.07
CA GLU A 29 -24.04 -50.12 52.79
C GLU A 29 -24.03 -49.75 51.30
N GLY A 30 -22.88 -49.94 50.62
CA GLY A 30 -22.73 -49.67 49.18
C GLY A 30 -23.58 -50.55 48.26
N ASP A 31 -23.97 -51.75 48.70
CA ASP A 31 -24.77 -52.67 47.89
C ASP A 31 -26.22 -52.18 47.71
N PHE A 32 -26.71 -51.30 48.60
CA PHE A 32 -28.08 -50.77 48.53
C PHE A 32 -28.24 -49.59 47.57
N LEU A 33 -27.15 -48.99 47.07
CA LEU A 33 -27.18 -47.82 46.17
C LEU A 33 -27.86 -48.13 44.82
N PRO A 34 -27.51 -49.20 44.08
CA PRO A 34 -28.16 -49.48 42.80
C PRO A 34 -29.65 -49.84 42.96
N TYR A 35 -30.01 -50.45 44.09
CA TYR A 35 -31.39 -50.77 44.45
C TYR A 35 -32.22 -49.53 44.76
N GLY A 36 -31.69 -48.65 45.60
CA GLY A 36 -32.31 -47.38 45.93
C GLY A 36 -32.50 -46.48 44.71
N TYR A 37 -31.51 -46.45 43.79
CA TYR A 37 -31.60 -45.70 42.55
C TYR A 37 -32.69 -46.26 41.62
N ALA A 38 -32.72 -47.58 41.42
CA ALA A 38 -33.76 -48.23 40.61
C ALA A 38 -35.17 -47.95 41.14
N LEU A 39 -35.36 -47.97 42.48
CA LEU A 39 -36.62 -47.57 43.10
C LEU A 39 -36.99 -46.11 42.84
N SER A 40 -36.01 -45.21 42.90
CA SER A 40 -36.22 -43.77 42.71
C SER A 40 -36.63 -43.45 41.28
N VAL A 41 -36.01 -44.12 40.30
CA VAL A 41 -36.32 -43.99 38.86
C VAL A 41 -37.66 -44.64 38.52
N ALA A 42 -37.95 -45.83 39.05
CA ALA A 42 -39.22 -46.52 38.79
C ALA A 42 -40.45 -45.77 39.33
N ASN A 43 -40.25 -44.90 40.31
CA ASN A 43 -41.31 -44.07 40.91
C ASN A 43 -41.18 -42.59 40.56
N ALA A 44 -40.37 -42.25 39.55
CA ALA A 44 -40.16 -40.88 39.11
C ALA A 44 -41.49 -40.16 38.79
N LEU A 45 -41.49 -38.84 38.94
CA LEU A 45 -42.58 -37.98 38.52
C LEU A 45 -42.82 -38.08 37.00
N PRO A 46 -43.98 -37.64 36.47
CA PRO A 46 -44.28 -37.72 35.04
C PRO A 46 -43.25 -37.03 34.11
N ASP A 47 -42.44 -36.12 34.66
CA ASP A 47 -41.35 -35.44 33.97
C ASP A 47 -40.00 -36.20 34.04
N GLY A 48 -39.98 -37.39 34.62
CA GLY A 48 -38.80 -38.23 34.78
C GLY A 48 -37.96 -37.90 36.02
N THR A 49 -38.40 -36.98 36.88
CA THR A 49 -37.65 -36.60 38.08
C THR A 49 -37.69 -37.71 39.13
N PRO A 50 -36.53 -38.27 39.56
CA PRO A 50 -36.51 -39.34 40.55
C PRO A 50 -37.05 -38.85 41.89
N VAL A 51 -37.80 -39.71 42.59
CA VAL A 51 -38.37 -39.41 43.92
C VAL A 51 -37.69 -40.26 45.00
N PRO A 52 -37.53 -39.74 46.23
CA PRO A 52 -36.92 -40.53 47.30
C PRO A 52 -37.74 -41.80 47.59
N PRO A 53 -37.09 -42.97 47.71
CA PRO A 53 -37.79 -44.23 47.93
C PRO A 53 -38.44 -44.22 49.31
N THR A 54 -39.76 -44.43 49.36
CA THR A 54 -40.52 -44.50 50.62
C THR A 54 -40.62 -45.93 51.13
N ALA A 55 -41.01 -46.11 52.40
CA ALA A 55 -41.34 -47.43 52.95
C ALA A 55 -42.35 -48.19 52.06
N ARG A 56 -43.32 -47.46 51.50
CA ARG A 56 -44.32 -48.01 50.59
C ARG A 56 -43.70 -48.47 49.27
N HIS A 57 -42.79 -47.70 48.68
CA HIS A 57 -42.08 -48.09 47.45
C HIS A 57 -41.25 -49.36 47.66
N ILE A 58 -40.52 -49.43 48.78
CA ILE A 58 -39.69 -50.59 49.15
C ILE A 58 -40.58 -51.82 49.39
N ALA A 59 -41.67 -51.68 50.14
CA ALA A 59 -42.62 -52.76 50.40
C ALA A 59 -43.28 -53.28 49.11
N GLN A 60 -43.63 -52.38 48.19
CA GLN A 60 -44.21 -52.74 46.90
C GLN A 60 -43.21 -53.51 46.04
N ALA A 61 -41.97 -53.02 45.91
CA ALA A 61 -40.92 -53.69 45.16
C ALA A 61 -40.55 -55.06 45.73
N SER A 62 -40.54 -55.19 47.07
CA SER A 62 -40.32 -56.47 47.74
C SER A 62 -41.47 -57.45 47.47
N LYS A 63 -42.72 -56.98 47.48
CA LYS A 63 -43.90 -57.79 47.16
C LYS A 63 -43.92 -58.26 45.71
N GLU A 64 -43.40 -57.44 44.80
CA GLU A 64 -43.28 -57.73 43.37
C GLU A 64 -42.03 -58.56 43.02
N GLY A 65 -41.23 -58.94 44.02
CA GLY A 65 -40.14 -59.90 43.87
C GLY A 65 -38.85 -59.34 43.27
N TRP A 66 -38.72 -58.01 43.14
CA TRP A 66 -37.54 -57.36 42.58
C TRP A 66 -36.77 -56.50 43.60
N GLY A 67 -37.14 -56.54 44.88
CA GLY A 67 -36.49 -55.76 45.94
C GLY A 67 -36.40 -56.44 47.30
N VAL A 68 -35.66 -55.82 48.22
CA VAL A 68 -35.53 -56.27 49.61
C VAL A 68 -36.62 -55.72 50.51
N SER A 69 -36.92 -56.44 51.59
CA SER A 69 -37.92 -55.99 52.56
C SER A 69 -37.48 -54.70 53.26
N GLU A 70 -38.45 -53.87 53.65
CA GLU A 70 -38.22 -52.67 54.47
C GLU A 70 -37.43 -52.99 55.76
N PHE A 71 -37.69 -54.15 56.36
CA PHE A 71 -36.97 -54.63 57.54
C PHE A 71 -35.48 -54.87 57.25
N THR A 72 -35.15 -55.39 56.08
CA THR A 72 -33.75 -55.60 55.64
C THR A 72 -33.03 -54.27 55.49
N VAL A 73 -33.67 -53.28 54.84
CA VAL A 73 -33.12 -51.92 54.67
C VAL A 73 -32.90 -51.24 56.02
N LYS A 74 -33.91 -51.21 56.89
CA LYS A 74 -33.80 -50.61 58.24
C LYS A 74 -32.75 -51.29 59.11
N LYS A 75 -32.60 -52.61 58.97
CA LYS A 75 -31.59 -53.36 59.75
C LYS A 75 -30.17 -53.09 59.28
N ALA A 76 -29.95 -52.94 57.97
CA ALA A 76 -28.63 -52.69 57.40
C ALA A 76 -28.20 -51.22 57.54
N LEU A 77 -29.10 -50.28 57.25
CA LEU A 77 -28.80 -48.84 57.17
C LEU A 77 -29.32 -48.03 58.37
N GLY A 78 -29.96 -48.68 59.35
CA GLY A 78 -30.61 -48.04 60.49
C GLY A 78 -31.95 -47.36 60.18
N SER A 79 -32.10 -46.77 58.99
CA SER A 79 -33.35 -46.13 58.56
C SER A 79 -33.48 -46.07 57.03
N ILE A 80 -34.69 -45.79 56.54
CA ILE A 80 -34.94 -45.50 55.12
C ILE A 80 -34.39 -44.11 54.75
N VAL A 81 -34.32 -43.19 55.73
CA VAL A 81 -33.72 -41.86 55.56
C VAL A 81 -32.26 -41.99 55.16
N CYS A 82 -31.51 -42.88 55.82
CA CYS A 82 -30.11 -43.18 55.46
C CYS A 82 -29.98 -43.65 54.01
N LEU A 83 -30.87 -44.53 53.53
CA LEU A 83 -30.91 -44.93 52.12
C LEU A 83 -31.18 -43.73 51.17
N GLN A 84 -32.12 -42.85 51.53
CA GLN A 84 -32.46 -41.68 50.74
C GLN A 84 -31.25 -40.70 50.66
N GLU A 85 -30.55 -40.50 51.76
CA GLU A 85 -29.35 -39.66 51.82
C GLU A 85 -28.18 -40.24 51.03
N MET A 86 -27.97 -41.56 51.10
CA MET A 86 -26.99 -42.26 50.30
C MET A 86 -27.23 -42.09 48.79
N LEU A 87 -28.48 -41.90 48.36
CA LEU A 87 -28.86 -41.62 46.98
C LEU A 87 -28.76 -40.13 46.62
N GLY A 88 -28.33 -39.27 47.55
CA GLY A 88 -28.18 -37.83 47.34
C GLY A 88 -29.42 -37.01 47.66
N PHE A 89 -30.47 -37.59 48.27
CA PHE A 89 -31.65 -36.82 48.69
C PHE A 89 -31.41 -36.13 50.04
N VAL A 90 -31.82 -34.87 50.11
CA VAL A 90 -31.77 -34.01 51.28
C VAL A 90 -33.05 -34.18 52.10
N MET A 91 -32.91 -34.79 53.27
CA MET A 91 -34.04 -35.16 54.13
C MET A 91 -34.23 -34.14 55.28
N PRO A 92 -35.44 -33.59 55.50
CA PRO A 92 -35.65 -32.55 56.50
C PRO A 92 -35.21 -32.94 57.93
N ALA A 93 -35.27 -34.23 58.27
CA ALA A 93 -34.88 -34.73 59.59
C ALA A 93 -33.39 -34.53 59.90
N THR A 94 -32.53 -34.57 58.88
CA THR A 94 -31.07 -34.55 59.02
C THR A 94 -30.44 -33.23 58.62
N VAL A 95 -31.16 -32.39 57.84
CA VAL A 95 -30.76 -31.01 57.53
C VAL A 95 -30.49 -30.19 58.80
N SER A 96 -31.18 -30.47 59.91
CA SER A 96 -30.94 -29.80 61.20
C SER A 96 -29.56 -30.10 61.81
N GLU A 97 -28.96 -31.23 61.44
CA GLU A 97 -27.66 -31.70 61.90
C GLU A 97 -26.53 -31.31 60.95
N TRP A 98 -26.85 -30.78 59.77
CA TRP A 98 -25.85 -30.36 58.80
C TRP A 98 -24.95 -29.26 59.36
N SER A 99 -23.65 -29.42 59.11
CA SER A 99 -22.68 -28.37 59.37
C SER A 99 -22.88 -27.21 58.40
N THR A 100 -22.36 -26.03 58.74
CA THR A 100 -22.39 -24.88 57.82
C THR A 100 -21.65 -25.19 56.51
N GLU A 101 -20.58 -25.97 56.58
CA GLU A 101 -19.81 -26.40 55.41
C GLU A 101 -20.65 -27.28 54.48
N THR A 102 -21.38 -28.26 55.03
CA THR A 102 -22.28 -29.13 54.27
C THR A 102 -23.39 -28.34 53.55
N PHE A 103 -23.94 -27.31 54.20
CA PHE A 103 -24.89 -26.40 53.56
C PHE A 103 -24.26 -25.66 52.37
N LEU A 104 -23.02 -25.17 52.51
CA LEU A 104 -22.33 -24.45 51.45
C LEU A 104 -21.92 -25.36 50.29
N GLU A 105 -21.45 -26.58 50.57
CA GLU A 105 -21.15 -27.58 49.55
C GLU A 105 -22.40 -27.93 48.70
N ASN A 106 -23.55 -28.12 49.35
CA ASN A 106 -24.83 -28.31 48.65
C ASN A 106 -25.20 -27.08 47.81
N GLY A 107 -24.98 -25.87 48.33
CA GLY A 107 -25.21 -24.63 47.58
C GLY A 107 -24.31 -24.45 46.35
N ILE A 108 -23.04 -24.82 46.45
CA ILE A 108 -22.09 -24.83 45.33
C ILE A 108 -22.56 -25.85 44.28
N TRP A 109 -22.97 -27.04 44.72
CA TRP A 109 -23.49 -28.07 43.83
C TRP A 109 -24.76 -27.62 43.09
N ILE A 110 -25.73 -27.01 43.79
CA ILE A 110 -26.94 -26.44 43.18
C ILE A 110 -26.57 -25.35 42.17
N SER A 111 -25.60 -24.49 42.52
CA SER A 111 -25.14 -23.42 41.63
C SER A 111 -24.58 -23.96 40.31
N HIS A 112 -23.87 -25.09 40.35
CA HIS A 112 -23.36 -25.76 39.15
C HIS A 112 -24.46 -26.41 38.31
N ILE A 113 -25.53 -26.92 38.94
CA ILE A 113 -26.68 -27.50 38.22
C ILE A 113 -27.50 -26.42 37.54
N LEU A 114 -27.71 -25.29 38.21
CA LEU A 114 -28.45 -24.15 37.65
C LEU A 114 -27.72 -23.51 36.45
N GLY A 115 -26.39 -23.63 36.40
CA GLY A 115 -25.56 -23.15 35.31
C GLY A 115 -24.63 -24.23 34.78
N SER A 116 -23.33 -24.03 34.98
CA SER A 116 -22.30 -25.04 34.73
C SER A 116 -21.18 -24.92 35.78
N ALA A 117 -20.29 -25.91 35.84
CA ALA A 117 -19.07 -25.81 36.67
C ALA A 117 -18.19 -24.60 36.28
N SER A 118 -18.22 -24.18 35.02
CA SER A 118 -17.48 -23.01 34.52
C SER A 118 -18.23 -21.69 34.66
N ASN A 119 -19.57 -21.72 34.80
CA ASN A 119 -20.44 -20.55 34.93
C ASN A 119 -21.53 -20.87 35.98
N PRO A 120 -21.18 -20.88 37.28
CA PRO A 120 -22.15 -21.15 38.33
C PRO A 120 -23.21 -20.04 38.38
N VAL A 121 -24.44 -20.42 38.70
CA VAL A 121 -25.57 -19.48 38.82
C VAL A 121 -25.96 -19.34 40.28
N MET A 122 -26.08 -18.09 40.74
CA MET A 122 -26.51 -17.78 42.11
C MET A 122 -27.92 -18.32 42.39
N PRO A 123 -28.09 -19.27 43.33
CA PRO A 123 -29.39 -19.84 43.63
C PRO A 123 -30.27 -18.80 44.32
N CYS A 124 -31.45 -18.54 43.79
CA CYS A 124 -32.43 -17.66 44.41
C CYS A 124 -33.41 -18.43 45.31
N TYR A 125 -34.27 -17.70 46.02
CA TYR A 125 -35.30 -18.31 46.89
C TYR A 125 -36.15 -19.34 46.15
N LYS A 126 -36.53 -19.04 44.90
CA LYS A 126 -37.37 -19.92 44.08
C LYS A 126 -36.60 -21.19 43.71
N ASP A 127 -35.33 -21.09 43.35
CA ASP A 127 -34.52 -22.26 43.00
C ASP A 127 -34.39 -23.17 44.21
N LEU A 128 -34.03 -22.64 45.38
CA LEU A 128 -33.98 -23.43 46.62
C LEU A 128 -35.33 -24.07 46.96
N GLN A 129 -36.44 -23.37 46.70
CA GLN A 129 -37.78 -23.93 46.88
C GLN A 129 -38.04 -25.10 45.93
N ASP A 130 -37.65 -24.98 44.67
CA ASP A 130 -37.88 -25.99 43.65
C ASP A 130 -36.96 -27.21 43.86
N PHE A 131 -35.68 -27.00 44.17
CA PHE A 131 -34.77 -28.09 44.57
C PHE A 131 -35.19 -28.75 45.89
N SER A 132 -35.77 -28.00 46.84
CA SER A 132 -36.27 -28.58 48.09
C SER A 132 -37.51 -29.45 47.88
N LYS A 133 -38.42 -29.09 46.96
CA LYS A 133 -39.55 -29.97 46.58
C LYS A 133 -39.08 -31.29 45.98
N LEU A 134 -37.92 -31.28 45.33
CA LEU A 134 -37.27 -32.47 44.77
C LEU A 134 -36.38 -33.21 45.78
N HIS A 135 -36.32 -32.74 47.03
CA HIS A 135 -35.41 -33.27 48.05
C HIS A 135 -33.95 -33.22 47.62
N LEU A 136 -33.52 -32.18 46.92
CA LEU A 136 -32.12 -31.98 46.50
C LEU A 136 -31.43 -30.83 47.26
N ALA A 137 -32.21 -30.06 48.02
CA ALA A 137 -31.74 -28.92 48.80
C ALA A 137 -32.56 -28.75 50.09
N PRO A 138 -31.99 -28.14 51.13
CA PRO A 138 -32.76 -27.58 52.24
C PRO A 138 -33.80 -26.58 51.74
N SER A 139 -34.93 -26.48 52.44
CA SER A 139 -35.93 -25.47 52.10
C SER A 139 -35.36 -24.05 52.27
N PRO A 140 -35.87 -23.05 51.53
CA PRO A 140 -35.38 -21.69 51.68
C PRO A 140 -35.65 -21.11 53.09
N VAL A 141 -36.69 -21.59 53.79
CA VAL A 141 -36.97 -21.20 55.19
C VAL A 141 -35.85 -21.69 56.10
N VAL A 142 -35.50 -22.98 56.03
CA VAL A 142 -34.43 -23.57 56.85
C VAL A 142 -33.08 -22.95 56.51
N THR A 143 -32.83 -22.68 55.23
CA THR A 143 -31.63 -21.97 54.77
C THR A 143 -31.57 -20.55 55.35
N ALA A 144 -32.69 -19.81 55.30
CA ALA A 144 -32.76 -18.47 55.87
C ALA A 144 -32.63 -18.46 57.40
N GLU A 145 -33.19 -19.43 58.12
CA GLU A 145 -33.02 -19.57 59.57
C GLU A 145 -31.55 -19.82 59.93
N ARG A 146 -30.85 -20.65 59.17
CA ARG A 146 -29.44 -20.99 59.40
C ARG A 146 -28.49 -19.81 59.16
N PHE A 147 -28.71 -19.06 58.09
CA PHE A 147 -27.82 -17.98 57.66
C PHE A 147 -28.35 -16.57 57.99
N GLY A 148 -29.53 -16.47 58.61
CA GLY A 148 -30.24 -15.22 58.90
C GLY A 148 -31.04 -14.65 57.72
N SER A 149 -30.66 -14.97 56.47
CA SER A 149 -31.45 -14.70 55.26
C SER A 149 -30.89 -15.51 54.07
N ILE A 150 -31.63 -15.56 52.95
CA ILE A 150 -31.13 -16.16 51.70
C ILE A 150 -29.97 -15.36 51.12
N GLU A 151 -29.99 -14.04 51.24
CA GLU A 151 -28.92 -13.18 50.74
C GLU A 151 -27.62 -13.38 51.53
N ASN A 152 -27.70 -13.60 52.84
CA ASN A 152 -26.53 -13.97 53.65
C ASN A 152 -25.97 -15.35 53.24
N TYR A 153 -26.84 -16.28 52.84
CA TYR A 153 -26.42 -17.58 52.32
C TYR A 153 -25.70 -17.42 50.96
N GLN A 154 -26.23 -16.61 50.06
CA GLN A 154 -25.59 -16.28 48.77
C GLN A 154 -24.21 -15.62 48.97
N ASP A 155 -24.11 -14.70 49.93
CA ASP A 155 -22.86 -14.05 50.33
C ASP A 155 -21.82 -15.08 50.81
N LYS A 156 -22.24 -16.06 51.62
CA LYS A 156 -21.36 -17.16 52.07
C LYS A 156 -20.97 -18.14 50.97
N LEU A 157 -21.73 -18.21 49.89
CA LEU A 157 -21.36 -18.95 48.67
C LEU A 157 -20.39 -18.16 47.78
N GLY A 158 -20.05 -16.93 48.14
CA GLY A 158 -19.14 -16.07 47.38
C GLY A 158 -19.82 -15.21 46.31
N TYR A 159 -21.16 -15.11 46.33
CA TYR A 159 -21.89 -14.22 45.42
C TYR A 159 -22.06 -12.82 46.00
N VAL A 160 -21.89 -11.82 45.15
CA VAL A 160 -22.04 -10.40 45.45
C VAL A 160 -23.49 -9.98 45.17
N ASN A 161 -24.28 -9.85 46.24
CA ASN A 161 -25.66 -9.38 46.15
C ASN A 161 -25.76 -7.85 46.36
N ALA A 162 -26.23 -7.12 45.35
CA ALA A 162 -26.40 -5.67 45.38
C ALA A 162 -27.24 -5.13 46.57
N LYS A 163 -28.23 -5.90 47.05
CA LYS A 163 -29.14 -5.44 48.10
C LYS A 163 -28.60 -5.63 49.51
N VAL A 164 -27.68 -6.57 49.71
CA VAL A 164 -27.25 -7.02 51.05
C VAL A 164 -25.73 -6.97 51.19
N THR A 165 -25.00 -7.62 50.30
CA THR A 165 -23.52 -7.65 50.29
C THR A 165 -22.96 -6.24 50.11
N LEU A 166 -23.32 -5.56 49.02
CA LEU A 166 -22.76 -4.23 48.71
C LEU A 166 -23.16 -3.13 49.69
N LYS A 167 -24.28 -3.29 50.41
CA LYS A 167 -24.69 -2.32 51.44
C LYS A 167 -23.90 -2.46 52.74
N ARG A 168 -23.27 -3.62 52.97
CA ARG A 168 -22.45 -3.89 54.15
C ARG A 168 -20.97 -3.66 53.89
N TRP A 169 -20.55 -3.74 52.62
CA TRP A 169 -19.18 -3.49 52.22
C TRP A 169 -18.73 -2.08 52.58
N ASP A 170 -17.61 -2.00 53.29
CA ASP A 170 -16.83 -0.78 53.40
C ASP A 170 -15.85 -0.66 52.23
N ASP A 171 -15.18 0.49 52.07
CA ASP A 171 -14.25 0.72 50.95
C ASP A 171 -13.17 -0.37 50.84
N GLN A 172 -12.79 -1.00 51.94
CA GLN A 172 -11.79 -2.07 51.95
C GLN A 172 -12.36 -3.37 51.36
N ASP A 173 -13.59 -3.76 51.70
CA ASP A 173 -14.28 -4.91 51.11
C ASP A 173 -14.40 -4.78 49.58
N TRP A 174 -14.71 -3.58 49.09
CA TRP A 174 -14.76 -3.27 47.65
C TRP A 174 -13.38 -3.45 47.00
N ILE A 175 -12.33 -2.94 47.63
CA ILE A 175 -10.96 -3.06 47.13
C ILE A 175 -10.51 -4.52 47.13
N GLU A 176 -10.78 -5.28 48.19
CA GLU A 176 -10.40 -6.68 48.30
C GLU A 176 -11.09 -7.55 47.24
N ASN A 177 -12.37 -7.30 46.94
CA ASN A 177 -13.04 -7.97 45.82
C ASN A 177 -12.38 -7.63 44.47
N GLY A 178 -12.02 -6.37 44.25
CA GLY A 178 -11.33 -5.94 43.03
C GLY A 178 -9.92 -6.53 42.89
N VAL A 179 -9.15 -6.61 43.97
CA VAL A 179 -7.82 -7.25 44.00
C VAL A 179 -7.96 -8.74 43.73
N TRP A 180 -8.92 -9.41 44.37
CA TRP A 180 -9.21 -10.81 44.12
C TRP A 180 -9.56 -11.05 42.64
N LEU A 181 -10.45 -10.25 42.06
CA LEU A 181 -10.80 -10.36 40.65
C LEU A 181 -9.57 -10.15 39.74
N SER A 182 -8.69 -9.23 40.12
CA SER A 182 -7.45 -8.97 39.40
C SER A 182 -6.48 -10.16 39.42
N HIS A 183 -6.39 -10.86 40.55
CA HIS A 183 -5.61 -12.11 40.66
C HIS A 183 -6.24 -13.24 39.86
N MET A 184 -7.57 -13.36 39.85
CA MET A 184 -8.28 -14.38 39.08
C MET A 184 -8.10 -14.21 37.56
N LEU A 185 -7.95 -12.97 37.10
CA LEU A 185 -7.71 -12.64 35.68
C LEU A 185 -6.22 -12.76 35.27
N GLY A 186 -5.31 -12.83 36.24
CA GLY A 186 -3.86 -12.91 36.04
C GLY A 186 -3.24 -13.92 36.99
N SER A 187 -2.29 -13.48 37.81
CA SER A 187 -1.78 -14.23 38.96
C SER A 187 -1.60 -13.31 40.18
N PRO A 188 -1.36 -13.86 41.38
CA PRO A 188 -0.99 -13.06 42.55
C PRO A 188 0.28 -12.22 42.36
N GLU A 189 1.26 -12.72 41.59
CA GLU A 189 2.53 -12.04 41.30
C GLU A 189 2.41 -11.01 40.16
N GLU A 190 1.50 -11.25 39.22
CA GLU A 190 1.19 -10.38 38.08
C GLU A 190 -0.33 -10.14 38.00
N PRO A 191 -0.90 -9.33 38.93
CA PRO A 191 -2.32 -9.02 38.93
C PRO A 191 -2.71 -8.32 37.63
N LYS A 192 -3.80 -8.77 37.01
CA LYS A 192 -4.30 -8.15 35.78
C LYS A 192 -5.42 -7.16 36.10
N MET A 193 -5.33 -5.98 35.51
CA MET A 193 -6.39 -4.98 35.58
C MET A 193 -7.72 -5.54 35.03
N PRO A 194 -8.81 -5.57 35.81
CA PRO A 194 -10.11 -5.95 35.29
C PRO A 194 -10.58 -4.93 34.25
N SER A 195 -10.84 -5.38 33.02
CA SER A 195 -11.44 -4.53 31.99
C SER A 195 -12.92 -4.29 32.27
N TYR A 196 -13.55 -3.35 31.56
CA TYR A 196 -15.00 -3.16 31.62
C TYR A 196 -15.76 -4.45 31.30
N THR A 197 -15.29 -5.23 30.32
CA THR A 197 -15.91 -6.51 29.97
C THR A 197 -15.71 -7.56 31.04
N ASP A 198 -14.53 -7.63 31.68
CA ASP A 198 -14.30 -8.56 32.78
C ASP A 198 -15.20 -8.25 33.98
N MET A 199 -15.32 -6.97 34.34
CA MET A 199 -16.23 -6.52 35.40
C MET A 199 -17.70 -6.81 35.05
N ARG A 200 -18.10 -6.60 33.79
CA ARG A 200 -19.48 -6.90 33.34
C ARG A 200 -19.76 -8.40 33.36
N LEU A 201 -18.81 -9.24 32.97
CA LEU A 201 -18.95 -10.70 33.00
C LEU A 201 -19.02 -11.20 34.45
N ALA A 202 -18.10 -10.76 35.31
CA ALA A 202 -18.10 -11.07 36.73
C ALA A 202 -19.39 -10.61 37.43
N SER A 203 -19.90 -9.42 37.08
CA SER A 203 -21.19 -8.94 37.57
C SER A 203 -22.37 -9.76 37.04
N SER A 204 -22.34 -10.22 35.79
CA SER A 204 -23.42 -11.03 35.21
C SER A 204 -23.59 -12.40 35.88
N VAL A 205 -22.53 -12.93 36.48
CA VAL A 205 -22.56 -14.15 37.30
C VAL A 205 -22.59 -13.87 38.81
N ASN A 206 -22.81 -12.61 39.20
CA ASN A 206 -22.91 -12.13 40.58
C ASN A 206 -21.68 -12.43 41.45
N ILE A 207 -20.45 -12.34 40.94
CA ILE A 207 -19.22 -12.50 41.76
C ILE A 207 -18.43 -11.19 41.94
N ALA A 208 -18.89 -10.12 41.30
CA ALA A 208 -18.36 -8.76 41.43
C ALA A 208 -19.51 -7.73 41.36
N PRO A 209 -19.33 -6.54 41.96
CA PRO A 209 -20.29 -5.44 41.80
C PRO A 209 -20.40 -5.00 40.34
N SER A 210 -21.55 -4.43 39.98
CA SER A 210 -21.72 -3.85 38.65
C SER A 210 -20.86 -2.59 38.49
N VAL A 211 -20.48 -2.27 37.24
CA VAL A 211 -19.72 -1.04 36.93
C VAL A 211 -20.46 0.22 37.42
N GLU A 212 -21.79 0.21 37.36
CA GLU A 212 -22.59 1.34 37.85
C GLU A 212 -22.48 1.51 39.37
N GLU A 213 -22.46 0.41 40.13
CA GLU A 213 -22.31 0.45 41.58
C GLU A 213 -20.89 0.83 42.01
N ILE A 214 -19.87 0.35 41.30
CA ILE A 214 -18.48 0.80 41.49
C ILE A 214 -18.38 2.31 41.29
N ARG A 215 -19.01 2.84 40.23
CA ARG A 215 -19.04 4.30 39.98
C ARG A 215 -19.81 5.07 41.06
N LYS A 216 -20.89 4.52 41.60
CA LYS A 216 -21.64 5.14 42.70
C LYS A 216 -20.79 5.22 43.97
N GLN A 217 -19.98 4.20 44.26
CA GLN A 217 -19.13 4.17 45.46
C GLN A 217 -17.87 5.03 45.32
N PHE A 218 -17.10 4.84 44.24
CA PHE A 218 -15.78 5.48 44.07
C PHE A 218 -15.83 6.73 43.19
N GLY A 219 -17.00 7.13 42.70
CA GLY A 219 -17.20 8.27 41.79
C GLY A 219 -16.81 7.98 40.33
N SER A 220 -15.75 7.20 40.10
CA SER A 220 -15.34 6.77 38.76
C SER A 220 -14.63 5.41 38.80
N LEU A 221 -14.54 4.76 37.64
CA LEU A 221 -13.70 3.56 37.52
C LEU A 221 -12.23 3.91 37.79
N VAL A 222 -11.73 5.07 37.36
CA VAL A 222 -10.32 5.46 37.56
C VAL A 222 -9.95 5.54 39.04
N GLU A 223 -10.81 6.11 39.88
CA GLU A 223 -10.56 6.17 41.33
C GLU A 223 -10.60 4.78 41.98
N TYR A 224 -11.51 3.92 41.54
CA TYR A 224 -11.51 2.51 41.95
C TYR A 224 -10.21 1.81 41.55
N GLN A 225 -9.74 2.00 40.31
CA GLN A 225 -8.50 1.42 39.80
C GLN A 225 -7.25 1.88 40.59
N LYS A 226 -7.20 3.16 40.98
CA LYS A 226 -6.16 3.67 41.89
C LYS A 226 -6.24 3.01 43.25
N ALA A 227 -7.45 2.83 43.78
CA ALA A 227 -7.67 2.18 45.06
C ALA A 227 -7.22 0.70 45.06
N LEU A 228 -7.29 0.03 43.90
CA LEU A 228 -6.75 -1.32 43.69
C LEU A 228 -5.21 -1.37 43.57
N GLY A 229 -4.51 -0.24 43.67
CA GLY A 229 -3.04 -0.18 43.61
C GLY A 229 -2.45 -0.20 42.20
N PHE A 230 -3.29 -0.14 41.17
CA PHE A 230 -2.81 -0.01 39.80
C PHE A 230 -2.47 1.44 39.48
N SER A 231 -1.32 1.66 38.86
CA SER A 231 -1.06 2.93 38.19
C SER A 231 -2.00 3.02 36.99
N PRO A 232 -2.93 4.00 36.95
CA PRO A 232 -3.80 4.15 35.79
C PRO A 232 -2.91 4.38 34.58
N ASN A 233 -2.83 3.41 33.67
CA ASN A 233 -2.16 3.61 32.40
C ASN A 233 -2.95 4.70 31.62
N GLU A 234 -2.45 5.93 31.74
CA GLU A 234 -2.55 7.16 30.93
C GLU A 234 -3.83 7.59 30.22
N LYS A 235 -4.93 6.84 30.14
CA LYS A 235 -6.16 7.33 29.46
C LYS A 235 -7.42 6.98 30.26
N PRO A 236 -8.11 7.97 30.87
CA PRO A 236 -9.25 7.72 31.75
C PRO A 236 -10.43 7.10 31.01
N LEU A 237 -11.12 6.14 31.63
CA LEU A 237 -12.35 5.49 31.15
C LEU A 237 -13.55 6.46 31.00
N ASP A 238 -13.39 7.74 31.32
CA ASP A 238 -14.37 8.79 31.04
C ASP A 238 -14.04 9.49 29.72
N HIS A 239 -14.44 8.84 28.63
CA HIS A 239 -14.22 9.33 27.28
C HIS A 239 -14.97 10.63 26.99
N GLU A 240 -16.02 10.97 27.75
CA GLU A 240 -16.80 12.18 27.49
C GLU A 240 -15.97 13.45 27.62
N ASP A 241 -15.04 13.46 28.58
CA ASP A 241 -14.19 14.61 28.90
C ASP A 241 -12.89 14.65 28.08
N TRP A 242 -12.59 13.61 27.30
CA TRP A 242 -11.37 13.59 26.50
C TRP A 242 -11.33 14.76 25.52
N PRO A 243 -10.22 15.52 25.47
CA PRO A 243 -10.05 16.53 24.45
C PRO A 243 -9.98 15.86 23.08
N LYS A 244 -10.32 16.62 22.02
CA LYS A 244 -10.40 16.11 20.65
C LYS A 244 -9.09 15.45 20.19
N VAL A 245 -7.95 15.93 20.68
CA VAL A 245 -6.61 15.38 20.38
C VAL A 245 -6.46 13.95 20.92
N THR A 246 -6.93 13.66 22.14
CA THR A 246 -6.82 12.33 22.75
C THR A 246 -7.66 11.29 22.01
N TYR A 247 -8.83 11.70 21.49
CA TYR A 247 -9.62 10.87 20.58
C TYR A 247 -8.84 10.52 19.31
N VAL A 248 -8.15 11.50 18.71
CA VAL A 248 -7.37 11.29 17.49
C VAL A 248 -6.18 10.36 17.75
N GLU A 249 -5.41 10.60 18.82
CA GLU A 249 -4.29 9.73 19.20
C GLU A 249 -4.73 8.28 19.46
N ASN A 250 -5.85 8.10 20.18
CA ASN A 250 -6.39 6.77 20.41
C ASN A 250 -6.88 6.11 19.11
N GLY A 251 -7.51 6.86 18.22
CA GLY A 251 -7.92 6.36 16.90
C GLY A 251 -6.76 5.97 15.99
N ILE A 252 -5.66 6.73 16.01
CA ILE A 252 -4.41 6.38 15.31
C ILE A 252 -3.85 5.08 15.89
N TRP A 253 -3.80 4.96 17.22
CA TRP A 253 -3.34 3.74 17.87
C TRP A 253 -4.21 2.53 17.55
N LEU A 254 -5.54 2.66 17.60
CA LEU A 254 -6.48 1.63 17.17
C LEU A 254 -6.24 1.22 15.71
N SER A 255 -6.01 2.19 14.82
CA SER A 255 -5.71 1.93 13.43
C SER A 255 -4.42 1.12 13.23
N HIS A 256 -3.38 1.41 14.00
CA HIS A 256 -2.13 0.66 13.98
C HIS A 256 -2.29 -0.76 14.52
N MET A 257 -3.13 -0.96 15.54
CA MET A 257 -3.42 -2.31 16.05
C MET A 257 -4.22 -3.17 15.07
N LEU A 258 -5.15 -2.56 14.33
CA LEU A 258 -5.96 -3.24 13.31
C LEU A 258 -5.14 -3.59 12.06
N GLY A 259 -3.97 -3.00 11.88
CA GLY A 259 -3.05 -3.20 10.76
C GLY A 259 -1.60 -3.14 11.24
N SER A 260 -0.83 -2.18 10.73
CA SER A 260 0.48 -1.81 11.26
C SER A 260 0.71 -0.31 11.16
N PRO A 261 1.79 0.25 11.75
CA PRO A 261 2.17 1.65 11.54
C PRO A 261 2.44 2.00 10.06
N GLU A 262 2.98 1.06 9.28
CA GLU A 262 3.30 1.23 7.86
C GLU A 262 2.08 0.98 6.95
N GLU A 263 1.15 0.14 7.40
CA GLU A 263 -0.09 -0.20 6.70
C GLU A 263 -1.29 -0.01 7.64
N PRO A 264 -1.60 1.24 8.02
CA PRO A 264 -2.67 1.53 8.97
C PRO A 264 -4.03 1.15 8.36
N LYS A 265 -4.89 0.54 9.17
CA LYS A 265 -6.25 0.17 8.74
C LYS A 265 -7.25 1.18 9.25
N MET A 266 -8.06 1.74 8.35
CA MET A 266 -9.12 2.69 8.72
C MET A 266 -10.16 2.01 9.63
N PRO A 267 -10.37 2.47 10.87
CA PRO A 267 -11.35 1.85 11.76
C PRO A 267 -12.77 2.04 11.22
N VAL A 268 -13.52 0.96 11.11
CA VAL A 268 -14.96 0.98 10.79
C VAL A 268 -15.81 0.89 12.06
N THR A 269 -17.12 1.02 11.91
CA THR A 269 -18.08 0.95 13.02
C THR A 269 -17.90 -0.30 13.88
N ASP A 270 -17.70 -1.47 13.27
CA ASP A 270 -17.55 -2.74 13.98
C ASP A 270 -16.24 -2.82 14.75
N ASP A 271 -15.15 -2.25 14.20
CA ASP A 271 -13.87 -2.17 14.89
C ASP A 271 -13.97 -1.28 16.13
N ILE A 272 -14.71 -0.17 16.05
CA ILE A 272 -14.98 0.72 17.19
C ILE A 272 -15.83 0.02 18.24
N TYR A 273 -16.86 -0.74 17.85
CA TYR A 273 -17.66 -1.50 18.81
C TYR A 273 -16.85 -2.57 19.52
N THR A 274 -16.00 -3.28 18.78
CA THR A 274 -15.10 -4.31 19.31
C THR A 274 -14.07 -3.70 20.25
N GLY A 275 -13.35 -2.67 19.81
CA GLY A 275 -12.37 -1.96 20.64
C GLY A 275 -12.99 -1.34 21.88
N ASN A 276 -14.21 -0.81 21.81
CA ASN A 276 -14.90 -0.30 23.00
C ASN A 276 -15.30 -1.43 23.96
N ALA A 277 -15.73 -2.58 23.46
CA ALA A 277 -15.99 -3.74 24.31
C ALA A 277 -14.70 -4.21 25.02
N GLU A 278 -13.56 -4.09 24.36
CA GLU A 278 -12.25 -4.44 24.91
C GLU A 278 -11.64 -3.32 25.79
N GLY A 279 -12.31 -2.17 25.93
CA GLY A 279 -11.80 -1.02 26.71
C GLY A 279 -10.66 -0.26 26.04
N ILE A 280 -10.46 -0.49 24.75
CA ILE A 280 -9.34 -0.02 23.93
C ILE A 280 -9.64 1.35 23.31
N CYS A 281 -10.90 1.63 22.98
CA CYS A 281 -11.29 2.86 22.31
C CYS A 281 -12.64 3.40 22.84
N PRO A 282 -12.91 4.70 22.70
CA PRO A 282 -14.15 5.30 23.20
C PRO A 282 -15.38 4.76 22.47
N PRO A 283 -16.56 4.75 23.11
CA PRO A 283 -17.77 4.24 22.49
C PRO A 283 -18.18 5.09 21.29
N PHE A 284 -18.80 4.45 20.31
CA PHE A 284 -19.18 5.08 19.03
C PHE A 284 -20.04 6.35 19.20
N TYR A 285 -20.93 6.38 20.20
CA TYR A 285 -21.75 7.57 20.47
C TYR A 285 -20.91 8.76 20.93
N ALA A 286 -19.84 8.54 21.68
CA ALA A 286 -18.97 9.59 22.19
C ALA A 286 -18.11 10.18 21.06
N ILE A 287 -17.60 9.32 20.16
CA ILE A 287 -16.97 9.72 18.90
C ILE A 287 -17.94 10.56 18.06
N LYS A 288 -19.19 10.10 17.87
CA LYS A 288 -20.22 10.86 17.15
C LYS A 288 -20.55 12.19 17.81
N LYS A 289 -20.65 12.27 19.14
CA LYS A 289 -20.89 13.51 19.88
C LYS A 289 -19.76 14.53 19.64
N ARG A 290 -18.50 14.06 19.65
CA ARG A 290 -17.31 14.91 19.51
C ARG A 290 -17.00 15.33 18.06
N PHE A 291 -17.16 14.42 17.09
CA PHE A 291 -16.80 14.66 15.68
C PHE A 291 -18.01 14.83 14.74
N ARG A 292 -19.24 14.69 15.26
CA ARG A 292 -20.54 14.70 14.55
C ARG A 292 -20.79 13.49 13.65
N SER A 293 -19.77 12.89 13.05
CA SER A 293 -19.89 11.68 12.24
C SER A 293 -18.62 10.83 12.29
N LEU A 294 -18.74 9.54 11.92
CA LEU A 294 -17.60 8.64 11.78
C LEU A 294 -16.65 9.13 10.68
N ASP A 295 -17.17 9.57 9.53
CA ASP A 295 -16.34 10.11 8.44
C ASP A 295 -15.49 11.30 8.89
N LYS A 296 -16.01 12.18 9.75
CA LYS A 296 -15.26 13.32 10.31
C LYS A 296 -14.23 12.91 11.34
N TYR A 297 -14.47 11.79 12.02
CA TYR A 297 -13.49 11.19 12.90
C TYR A 297 -12.35 10.57 12.07
N GLN A 298 -12.67 9.73 11.09
CA GLN A 298 -11.70 9.12 10.16
C GLN A 298 -10.86 10.18 9.40
N ASP A 299 -11.49 11.26 8.95
CA ASP A 299 -10.82 12.44 8.37
C ASP A 299 -9.80 13.05 9.35
N ALA A 300 -10.17 13.19 10.63
CA ALA A 300 -9.26 13.67 11.68
C ALA A 300 -8.14 12.68 12.04
N LEU A 301 -8.29 11.40 11.71
CA LEU A 301 -7.23 10.39 11.82
C LEU A 301 -6.28 10.40 10.60
N GLY A 302 -6.58 11.18 9.55
CA GLY A 302 -5.81 11.25 8.32
C GLY A 302 -6.31 10.35 7.19
N PHE A 303 -7.50 9.73 7.32
CA PHE A 303 -8.08 8.91 6.24
C PHE A 303 -8.89 9.74 5.24
N VAL A 304 -8.73 9.39 3.97
CA VAL A 304 -9.36 9.97 2.80
C VAL A 304 -10.60 9.15 2.43
N THR A 305 -11.78 9.69 2.76
CA THR A 305 -13.07 9.12 2.37
C THR A 305 -13.70 9.92 1.22
N LYS A 306 -14.71 9.38 0.54
CA LYS A 306 -15.49 10.16 -0.46
C LYS A 306 -16.08 11.46 0.12
N ALA A 307 -16.54 11.41 1.37
CA ALA A 307 -17.08 12.58 2.05
C ALA A 307 -15.99 13.61 2.40
N THR A 308 -14.77 13.15 2.69
CA THR A 308 -13.58 13.98 2.87
C THR A 308 -13.20 14.68 1.55
N LEU A 309 -13.09 13.93 0.44
CA LEU A 309 -12.75 14.46 -0.88
C LEU A 309 -13.74 15.51 -1.38
N ALA A 310 -15.03 15.34 -1.11
CA ALA A 310 -16.06 16.32 -1.47
C ALA A 310 -15.92 17.67 -0.74
N ARG A 311 -15.21 17.70 0.40
CA ARG A 311 -14.95 18.91 1.19
C ARG A 311 -13.57 19.51 0.94
N TRP A 312 -12.67 18.79 0.29
CA TRP A 312 -11.31 19.25 0.05
C TRP A 312 -11.27 20.49 -0.82
N SER A 313 -10.60 21.52 -0.31
CA SER A 313 -10.13 22.65 -1.11
C SER A 313 -9.00 22.21 -2.03
N ASP A 314 -8.68 23.02 -3.04
CA ASP A 314 -7.54 22.76 -3.93
C ASP A 314 -6.23 22.60 -3.16
N GLN A 315 -6.08 23.30 -2.04
CA GLN A 315 -4.91 23.19 -1.18
C GLN A 315 -4.87 21.87 -0.41
N ASP A 316 -6.02 21.31 0.00
CA ASP A 316 -6.06 20.01 0.70
C ASP A 316 -5.62 18.87 -0.23
N TRP A 317 -6.04 18.93 -1.50
CA TRP A 317 -5.54 18.01 -2.54
C TRP A 317 -4.02 18.10 -2.70
N ILE A 318 -3.47 19.32 -2.72
CA ILE A 318 -2.02 19.55 -2.83
C ILE A 318 -1.29 19.05 -1.58
N ASN A 319 -1.80 19.37 -0.39
CA ASN A 319 -1.19 18.97 0.88
C ASN A 319 -1.14 17.44 1.03
N ASN A 320 -2.22 16.73 0.65
CA ASN A 320 -2.22 15.27 0.64
C ASN A 320 -1.17 14.71 -0.33
N GLY A 321 -1.04 15.28 -1.52
CA GLY A 321 -0.02 14.84 -2.48
C GLY A 321 1.41 15.14 -2.03
N ILE A 322 1.67 16.28 -1.39
CA ILE A 322 2.98 16.60 -0.79
C ILE A 322 3.31 15.61 0.33
N TRP A 323 2.35 15.37 1.23
CA TRP A 323 2.50 14.38 2.29
C TRP A 323 2.80 12.98 1.75
N LEU A 324 2.07 12.54 0.73
CA LEU A 324 2.30 11.26 0.07
C LEU A 324 3.70 11.19 -0.54
N SER A 325 4.18 12.30 -1.12
CA SER A 325 5.52 12.40 -1.70
C SER A 325 6.63 12.26 -0.66
N HIS A 326 6.43 12.81 0.53
CA HIS A 326 7.36 12.67 1.66
C HIS A 326 7.32 11.27 2.27
N MET A 327 6.14 10.65 2.38
CA MET A 327 5.99 9.26 2.85
C MET A 327 6.69 8.25 1.93
N LEU A 328 6.77 8.54 0.63
CA LEU A 328 7.40 7.67 -0.36
C LEU A 328 8.91 7.94 -0.55
N GLY A 329 9.41 9.03 0.03
CA GLY A 329 10.79 9.51 -0.09
C GLY A 329 11.35 9.92 1.28
N SER A 330 12.19 10.94 1.30
CA SER A 330 12.60 11.61 2.55
C SER A 330 12.05 13.04 2.60
N PRO A 331 12.04 13.70 3.78
CA PRO A 331 11.71 15.13 3.87
C PRO A 331 12.59 16.01 2.97
N GLU A 332 13.85 15.60 2.81
CA GLU A 332 14.89 16.31 2.05
C GLU A 332 14.84 16.00 0.55
N GLU A 333 14.39 14.80 0.19
CA GLU A 333 14.20 14.34 -1.20
C GLU A 333 12.79 13.76 -1.38
N PRO A 334 11.74 14.61 -1.48
CA PRO A 334 10.39 14.16 -1.72
C PRO A 334 10.30 13.44 -3.06
N LYS A 335 9.72 12.24 -3.04
CA LYS A 335 9.60 11.42 -4.25
C LYS A 335 8.37 11.85 -5.04
N MET A 336 8.55 12.11 -6.33
CA MET A 336 7.45 12.46 -7.22
C MET A 336 6.43 11.30 -7.29
N PRO A 337 5.16 11.51 -6.92
CA PRO A 337 4.17 10.45 -6.82
C PRO A 337 3.75 9.98 -8.21
N ILE A 338 3.62 8.67 -8.39
CA ILE A 338 3.14 8.04 -9.62
C ILE A 338 1.80 7.32 -9.39
N TRP A 339 1.16 6.85 -10.47
CA TRP A 339 -0.16 6.20 -10.40
C TRP A 339 -0.19 4.99 -9.45
N SER A 340 0.89 4.18 -9.42
CA SER A 340 0.98 3.04 -8.50
C SER A 340 0.96 3.47 -7.03
N ASP A 341 1.52 4.64 -6.72
CA ASP A 341 1.59 5.15 -5.36
C ASP A 341 0.21 5.63 -4.89
N LEU A 342 -0.53 6.33 -5.75
CA LEU A 342 -1.94 6.67 -5.49
C LEU A 342 -2.80 5.42 -5.32
N ARG A 343 -2.55 4.37 -6.11
CA ARG A 343 -3.23 3.07 -5.94
C ARG A 343 -2.96 2.47 -4.57
N ARG A 344 -1.70 2.47 -4.13
CA ARG A 344 -1.30 1.97 -2.81
C ARG A 344 -1.93 2.81 -1.69
N GLY A 345 -1.84 4.14 -1.78
CA GLY A 345 -2.43 5.03 -0.78
C GLY A 345 -3.96 4.94 -0.73
N ASN A 346 -4.63 4.80 -1.86
CA ASN A 346 -6.08 4.59 -1.92
C ASN A 346 -6.49 3.24 -1.32
N ALA A 347 -5.74 2.17 -1.55
CA ALA A 347 -6.00 0.88 -0.91
C ALA A 347 -5.93 0.97 0.63
N LEU A 348 -5.12 1.88 1.15
CA LEU A 348 -4.99 2.18 2.58
C LEU A 348 -5.94 3.32 3.05
N ASN A 349 -6.77 3.88 2.17
CA ASN A 349 -7.63 5.04 2.43
C ASN A 349 -6.87 6.29 2.91
N ILE A 350 -5.63 6.53 2.47
CA ILE A 350 -4.83 7.73 2.84
C ILE A 350 -4.57 8.66 1.64
N SER A 351 -5.07 8.29 0.46
CA SER A 351 -4.91 9.03 -0.79
C SER A 351 -6.17 8.89 -1.66
N PRO A 352 -6.51 9.90 -2.48
CA PRO A 352 -7.53 9.75 -3.52
C PRO A 352 -7.16 8.68 -4.54
N SER A 353 -8.17 8.15 -5.22
CA SER A 353 -8.01 7.22 -6.32
C SER A 353 -7.47 7.89 -7.60
N GLU A 354 -6.96 7.07 -8.53
CA GLU A 354 -6.51 7.57 -9.84
C GLU A 354 -7.63 8.29 -10.61
N LEU A 355 -8.87 7.79 -10.49
CA LEU A 355 -10.03 8.37 -11.17
C LEU A 355 -10.37 9.74 -10.61
N GLU A 356 -10.36 9.90 -9.29
CA GLU A 356 -10.68 11.16 -8.62
C GLU A 356 -9.61 12.22 -8.91
N VAL A 357 -8.33 11.85 -8.93
CA VAL A 357 -7.24 12.75 -9.36
C VAL A 357 -7.41 13.16 -10.84
N ARG A 358 -7.78 12.24 -11.73
CA ARG A 358 -8.06 12.58 -13.14
C ARG A 358 -9.26 13.51 -13.29
N GLN A 359 -10.33 13.31 -12.52
CA GLN A 359 -11.48 14.19 -12.57
C GLN A 359 -11.14 15.60 -12.08
N LYS A 360 -10.28 15.72 -11.06
CA LYS A 360 -9.89 17.00 -10.48
C LYS A 360 -8.84 17.75 -11.31
N PHE A 361 -7.75 17.08 -11.70
CA PHE A 361 -6.58 17.70 -12.34
C PHE A 361 -6.44 17.36 -13.83
N GLY A 362 -7.28 16.48 -14.38
CA GLY A 362 -7.21 16.00 -15.76
C GLY A 362 -6.12 14.96 -16.02
N SER A 363 -4.93 15.10 -15.42
CA SER A 363 -3.81 14.16 -15.60
C SER A 363 -2.88 14.08 -14.38
N MET A 364 -2.11 12.98 -14.26
CA MET A 364 -1.04 12.87 -13.25
C MET A 364 -0.01 13.98 -13.40
N GLN A 365 0.30 14.39 -14.63
CA GLN A 365 1.28 15.45 -14.85
C GLN A 365 0.78 16.79 -14.29
N ALA A 366 -0.47 17.16 -14.56
CA ALA A 366 -1.08 18.37 -14.00
C ALA A 366 -1.16 18.31 -12.47
N TYR A 367 -1.42 17.12 -11.91
CA TYR A 367 -1.37 16.91 -10.47
C TYR A 367 0.05 17.12 -9.92
N GLN A 368 1.07 16.50 -10.51
CA GLN A 368 2.48 16.68 -10.11
C GLN A 368 2.93 18.15 -10.21
N GLU A 369 2.52 18.88 -11.25
CA GLU A 369 2.79 20.31 -11.41
C GLU A 369 2.14 21.13 -10.28
N ALA A 370 0.90 20.81 -9.90
CA ALA A 370 0.22 21.44 -8.77
C ALA A 370 0.90 21.17 -7.41
N LEU A 371 1.54 20.01 -7.26
CA LEU A 371 2.35 19.66 -6.09
C LEU A 371 3.72 20.37 -6.05
N GLY A 372 4.05 21.19 -7.05
CA GLY A 372 5.33 21.89 -7.13
C GLY A 372 6.46 21.02 -7.70
N PHE A 373 6.18 19.78 -8.10
CA PHE A 373 7.13 19.02 -8.90
C PHE A 373 7.24 19.68 -10.27
N LYS A 374 8.44 20.14 -10.60
CA LYS A 374 8.74 20.57 -11.96
C LYS A 374 8.55 19.35 -12.85
N SER A 375 7.49 19.37 -13.67
CA SER A 375 7.29 18.36 -14.71
C SER A 375 8.62 18.17 -15.45
N PRO A 376 9.13 16.93 -15.57
CA PRO A 376 10.32 16.64 -16.37
C PRO A 376 10.20 17.19 -17.80
N ASN A 377 8.96 17.41 -18.26
CA ASN A 377 8.63 17.73 -19.64
C ASN A 377 8.35 19.21 -19.91
N SER A 378 8.15 20.09 -18.92
CA SER A 378 7.67 21.44 -19.24
C SER A 378 8.79 22.46 -19.50
N ASN A 379 10.02 22.26 -19.00
CA ASN A 379 11.06 23.29 -19.11
C ASN A 379 12.53 22.81 -19.13
N ARG A 380 12.81 21.51 -19.28
CA ARG A 380 14.22 21.05 -19.34
C ARG A 380 14.92 21.50 -20.63
N PHE A 381 14.16 21.66 -21.72
CA PHE A 381 14.70 22.07 -23.02
C PHE A 381 13.96 23.32 -23.52
N LYS A 382 14.44 24.49 -23.09
CA LYS A 382 13.80 25.79 -23.37
C LYS A 382 14.10 26.26 -24.80
N SER A 383 15.22 25.87 -25.36
CA SER A 383 15.67 26.20 -26.72
C SER A 383 15.68 24.99 -27.66
N ASN A 384 15.78 25.23 -28.98
CA ASN A 384 16.01 24.15 -29.94
C ASN A 384 17.37 23.49 -29.64
N ARG A 385 18.35 24.30 -29.26
CA ARG A 385 19.69 23.89 -28.80
C ARG A 385 19.65 22.84 -27.67
N ASP A 386 18.83 23.06 -26.65
CA ASP A 386 18.72 22.11 -25.52
C ASP A 386 18.13 20.76 -25.98
N LEU A 387 17.14 20.79 -26.88
CA LEU A 387 16.54 19.58 -27.47
C LEU A 387 17.55 18.82 -28.35
N LEU A 388 18.30 19.53 -29.18
CA LEU A 388 19.33 18.95 -30.05
C LEU A 388 20.46 18.31 -29.21
N ARG A 389 20.93 18.98 -28.15
CA ARG A 389 21.95 18.45 -27.23
C ARG A 389 21.53 17.10 -26.63
N ALA A 390 20.32 17.04 -26.11
CA ALA A 390 19.81 15.80 -25.52
C ALA A 390 19.54 14.72 -26.57
N GLY A 391 19.15 15.10 -27.79
CA GLY A 391 19.06 14.20 -28.94
C GLY A 391 20.41 13.55 -29.29
N LEU A 392 21.50 14.34 -29.30
CA LEU A 392 22.86 13.85 -29.54
C LEU A 392 23.35 12.89 -28.46
N GLU A 393 23.08 13.19 -27.19
CA GLU A 393 23.46 12.30 -26.08
C GLU A 393 22.77 10.94 -26.20
N ILE A 394 21.50 10.92 -26.57
CA ILE A 394 20.75 9.69 -26.83
C ILE A 394 21.35 8.95 -28.01
N MET A 395 21.69 9.64 -29.10
CA MET A 395 22.35 9.04 -30.25
C MET A 395 23.71 8.42 -29.88
N ARG A 396 24.54 9.13 -29.10
CA ARG A 396 25.84 8.61 -28.61
C ARG A 396 25.66 7.39 -27.72
N SER A 397 24.59 7.32 -26.93
CA SER A 397 24.27 6.15 -26.10
C SER A 397 23.78 4.92 -26.88
N LYS A 398 23.51 5.08 -28.18
CA LYS A 398 22.91 4.06 -29.04
C LYS A 398 23.90 3.44 -30.03
N ASP A 399 25.20 3.68 -29.86
CA ASP A 399 26.28 3.14 -30.70
C ASP A 399 25.97 3.21 -32.21
N GLY A 400 25.42 4.36 -32.64
CA GLY A 400 25.13 4.64 -34.04
C GLY A 400 23.79 4.14 -34.56
N GLU A 401 22.86 3.61 -33.74
CA GLU A 401 21.46 3.40 -34.16
C GLU A 401 20.67 4.73 -34.18
N VAL A 402 19.93 5.02 -35.26
CA VAL A 402 18.95 6.14 -35.30
C VAL A 402 17.94 5.97 -34.15
N PRO A 403 17.88 6.91 -33.18
CA PRO A 403 16.94 6.78 -32.07
C PRO A 403 15.50 6.90 -32.57
N ARG A 404 14.61 6.00 -32.12
CA ARG A 404 13.19 6.07 -32.46
C ARG A 404 12.45 6.96 -31.47
N ALA A 405 11.21 7.36 -31.78
CA ALA A 405 10.35 8.12 -30.87
C ALA A 405 10.28 7.55 -29.43
N ARG A 406 10.30 6.21 -29.30
CA ARG A 406 10.31 5.52 -28.00
C ARG A 406 11.62 5.72 -27.22
N ASP A 407 12.75 5.86 -27.91
CA ASP A 407 14.07 6.03 -27.30
C ASP A 407 14.20 7.44 -26.72
N TYR A 408 13.72 8.45 -27.45
CA TYR A 408 13.55 9.81 -26.92
C TYR A 408 12.62 9.83 -25.70
N LYS A 409 11.48 9.14 -25.77
CA LYS A 409 10.54 9.06 -24.65
C LYS A 409 11.15 8.37 -23.41
N LYS A 410 11.95 7.31 -23.60
CA LYS A 410 12.66 6.60 -22.51
C LYS A 410 13.73 7.48 -21.86
N ALA A 411 14.38 8.32 -22.63
CA ALA A 411 15.36 9.29 -22.14
C ALA A 411 14.73 10.57 -21.56
N GLY A 412 13.39 10.64 -21.49
CA GLY A 412 12.68 11.79 -20.93
C GLY A 412 12.53 12.98 -21.87
N LEU A 413 12.71 12.80 -23.19
CA LEU A 413 12.43 13.82 -24.19
C LEU A 413 10.99 13.70 -24.71
N SER A 414 10.32 14.84 -24.81
CA SER A 414 8.97 14.92 -25.36
C SER A 414 9.01 14.91 -26.89
N VAL A 415 8.58 13.80 -27.48
CA VAL A 415 8.41 13.68 -28.94
C VAL A 415 7.44 14.74 -29.49
N LYS A 416 6.44 15.15 -28.70
CA LYS A 416 5.54 16.26 -29.06
C LYS A 416 6.28 17.60 -29.14
N GLN A 417 7.26 17.86 -28.27
CA GLN A 417 8.08 19.06 -28.37
C GLN A 417 8.98 19.00 -29.61
N ILE A 418 9.55 17.84 -29.92
CA ILE A 418 10.33 17.64 -31.16
C ILE A 418 9.46 17.97 -32.39
N TYR A 419 8.28 17.37 -32.51
CA TYR A 419 7.36 17.65 -33.63
C TYR A 419 6.91 19.11 -33.66
N ARG A 420 6.66 19.74 -32.52
CA ARG A 420 6.25 21.15 -32.47
C ARG A 420 7.34 22.08 -33.01
N ARG A 421 8.61 21.76 -32.78
CA ARG A 421 9.73 22.64 -33.13
C ARG A 421 10.37 22.33 -34.48
N PHE A 422 10.43 21.05 -34.84
CA PHE A 422 11.10 20.58 -36.05
C PHE A 422 10.12 19.99 -37.09
N GLY A 423 8.82 19.92 -36.77
CA GLY A 423 7.78 19.36 -37.63
C GLY A 423 7.70 17.82 -37.54
N THR A 424 8.79 17.15 -37.91
CA THR A 424 8.89 15.68 -37.95
C THR A 424 10.10 15.18 -37.16
N LEU A 425 10.14 13.86 -36.89
CA LEU A 425 11.31 13.24 -36.29
C LEU A 425 12.49 13.26 -37.27
N ASP A 426 12.19 13.12 -38.57
CA ASP A 426 13.18 13.06 -39.63
C ASP A 426 13.86 14.42 -39.84
N ASN A 427 13.09 15.51 -39.74
CA ASN A 427 13.67 16.86 -39.70
C ASN A 427 14.58 17.02 -38.49
N PHE A 428 14.15 16.58 -37.30
CA PHE A 428 14.99 16.62 -36.11
C PHE A 428 16.28 15.79 -36.27
N HIS A 429 16.20 14.60 -36.88
CA HIS A 429 17.37 13.77 -37.21
C HIS A 429 18.28 14.43 -38.25
N SER A 430 17.72 15.10 -39.25
CA SER A 430 18.46 15.88 -40.24
C SER A 430 19.20 17.05 -39.57
N PHE A 431 18.59 17.72 -38.60
CA PHE A 431 19.29 18.72 -37.77
C PHE A 431 20.42 18.13 -36.92
N LEU A 432 20.37 16.84 -36.60
CA LEU A 432 21.42 16.10 -35.91
C LEU A 432 22.46 15.47 -36.88
N ASP A 433 22.39 15.79 -38.18
CA ASP A 433 23.20 15.19 -39.26
C ASP A 433 23.10 13.64 -39.30
N ILE A 434 21.94 13.08 -38.94
CA ILE A 434 21.67 11.64 -39.04
C ILE A 434 21.02 11.37 -40.40
N PRO A 435 21.71 10.70 -41.34
CA PRO A 435 21.12 10.39 -42.65
C PRO A 435 20.09 9.26 -42.49
N ASP A 436 18.86 9.48 -43.01
CA ASP A 436 17.87 8.41 -43.12
C ASP A 436 18.11 7.60 -44.40
N TYR A 437 18.67 6.40 -44.20
CA TYR A 437 18.99 5.46 -45.28
C TYR A 437 17.85 4.51 -45.64
N SER A 438 16.65 4.70 -45.07
CA SER A 438 15.53 3.76 -45.24
C SER A 438 14.65 4.06 -46.45
N ASP A 439 14.55 5.31 -46.88
CA ASP A 439 13.71 5.77 -48.00
C ASP A 439 14.44 6.76 -48.91
N MET A 440 15.53 6.29 -49.56
CA MET A 440 16.36 7.11 -50.44
C MET A 440 15.90 7.05 -51.90
N THR A 441 15.91 8.20 -52.58
CA THR A 441 15.70 8.27 -54.04
C THR A 441 16.89 7.66 -54.80
N PRO A 442 16.75 7.32 -56.09
CA PRO A 442 17.86 6.86 -56.91
C PRO A 442 19.08 7.79 -56.87
N GLU A 443 18.86 9.10 -56.93
CA GLU A 443 19.92 10.12 -56.92
C GLU A 443 20.64 10.16 -55.57
N GLN A 444 19.91 10.03 -54.46
CA GLN A 444 20.49 9.97 -53.11
C GLN A 444 21.33 8.72 -52.91
N LEU A 445 20.87 7.58 -53.45
CA LEU A 445 21.65 6.34 -53.42
C LEU A 445 22.95 6.48 -54.23
N ILE A 446 22.89 7.05 -55.44
CA ILE A 446 24.09 7.30 -56.26
C ILE A 446 25.06 8.24 -55.53
N THR A 447 24.55 9.32 -54.95
CA THR A 447 25.32 10.29 -54.16
C THR A 447 26.06 9.60 -53.01
N PHE A 448 25.35 8.76 -52.24
CA PHE A 448 25.97 7.95 -51.19
C PHE A 448 27.09 7.05 -51.73
N GLY A 449 26.83 6.36 -52.86
CA GLY A 449 27.81 5.48 -53.49
C GLY A 449 29.09 6.20 -53.87
N VAL A 450 28.97 7.37 -54.51
CA VAL A 450 30.09 8.24 -54.89
C VAL A 450 30.86 8.69 -53.65
N GLN A 451 30.18 9.20 -52.63
CA GLN A 451 30.80 9.65 -51.38
C GLN A 451 31.53 8.52 -50.64
N TRP A 452 30.93 7.33 -50.60
CA TRP A 452 31.55 6.15 -50.01
C TRP A 452 32.84 5.79 -50.73
N SER A 453 32.83 5.76 -52.06
CA SER A 453 33.99 5.43 -52.88
C SER A 453 35.12 6.43 -52.67
N ILE A 454 34.82 7.73 -52.65
CA ILE A 454 35.81 8.79 -52.36
C ILE A 454 36.39 8.61 -50.95
N SER A 455 35.55 8.41 -49.94
CA SER A 455 35.97 8.28 -48.54
C SER A 455 36.84 7.05 -48.28
N ASN A 456 36.67 6.00 -49.09
CA ASN A 456 37.45 4.76 -49.00
C ASN A 456 38.59 4.71 -50.03
N ASN A 457 38.85 5.81 -50.74
CA ASN A 457 39.83 5.89 -51.83
C ASN A 457 39.66 4.75 -52.86
N ALA A 458 38.42 4.42 -53.17
CA ALA A 458 38.02 3.39 -54.13
C ALA A 458 37.52 4.05 -55.43
N MET A 459 37.90 3.48 -56.57
CA MET A 459 37.40 3.87 -57.90
C MET A 459 36.20 3.02 -58.36
N GLU A 460 35.62 2.24 -57.45
CA GLU A 460 34.50 1.33 -57.69
C GLU A 460 33.36 1.67 -56.73
N ALA A 461 32.12 1.38 -57.14
CA ALA A 461 30.95 1.50 -56.26
C ALA A 461 31.06 0.54 -55.05
N PRO A 462 30.38 0.81 -53.92
CA PRO A 462 30.36 -0.10 -52.77
C PRO A 462 29.83 -1.48 -53.17
N ARG A 463 30.54 -2.54 -52.78
CA ARG A 463 30.07 -3.91 -53.02
C ARG A 463 28.98 -4.27 -52.00
N ARG A 464 28.17 -5.28 -52.32
CA ARG A 464 27.15 -5.81 -51.40
C ARG A 464 27.74 -6.15 -50.02
N THR A 465 28.97 -6.68 -49.99
CA THR A 465 29.69 -7.00 -48.75
C THR A 465 30.07 -5.76 -47.94
N ASP A 466 30.35 -4.63 -48.58
CA ASP A 466 30.76 -3.40 -47.91
C ASP A 466 29.56 -2.74 -47.24
N LEU A 467 28.41 -2.71 -47.92
CA LEU A 467 27.14 -2.27 -47.33
C LEU A 467 26.70 -3.17 -46.17
N ARG A 468 26.89 -4.49 -46.28
CA ARG A 468 26.60 -5.42 -45.17
C ARG A 468 27.52 -5.19 -43.97
N LYS A 469 28.81 -4.93 -44.20
CA LYS A 469 29.76 -4.59 -43.12
C LYS A 469 29.39 -3.28 -42.44
N LEU A 470 29.06 -2.24 -43.21
CA LEU A 470 28.60 -0.96 -42.66
C LEU A 470 27.32 -1.13 -41.84
N ARG A 471 26.36 -1.92 -42.33
CA ARG A 471 25.14 -2.24 -41.58
C ARG A 471 25.36 -3.09 -40.33
N HIS A 472 26.41 -3.90 -40.30
CA HIS A 472 26.81 -4.64 -39.11
C HIS A 472 27.36 -3.73 -38.02
N VAL A 473 28.07 -2.65 -38.41
CA VAL A 473 28.58 -1.64 -37.50
C VAL A 473 27.45 -0.74 -36.99
N SER A 474 26.57 -0.27 -37.87
CA SER A 474 25.29 0.32 -37.48
C SER A 474 24.26 0.18 -38.60
N LYS A 475 23.01 -0.20 -38.25
CA LYS A 475 21.91 -0.40 -39.21
C LYS A 475 21.58 0.84 -40.05
N THR A 476 22.09 2.00 -39.65
CA THR A 476 21.81 3.32 -40.19
C THR A 476 23.09 3.99 -40.68
N SER A 477 24.15 3.22 -40.96
CA SER A 477 25.40 3.72 -41.54
C SER A 477 25.46 3.60 -43.07
N SER A 478 24.50 2.89 -43.68
CA SER A 478 24.43 2.72 -45.13
C SER A 478 23.01 2.35 -45.58
N PRO A 479 22.65 2.61 -46.86
CA PRO A 479 21.43 2.08 -47.46
C PRO A 479 21.41 0.55 -47.42
N SER A 480 20.21 0.00 -47.35
CA SER A 480 20.02 -1.44 -47.38
C SER A 480 20.10 -1.98 -48.81
N GLU A 481 20.58 -3.22 -48.97
CA GLU A 481 20.55 -3.90 -50.28
C GLU A 481 19.13 -3.94 -50.84
N TYR A 482 18.13 -4.09 -49.97
CA TYR A 482 16.72 -4.03 -50.34
C TYR A 482 16.31 -2.66 -50.90
N SER A 483 16.71 -1.57 -50.25
CA SER A 483 16.41 -0.19 -50.69
C SER A 483 17.05 0.12 -52.04
N ILE A 484 18.25 -0.38 -52.29
CA ILE A 484 18.93 -0.23 -53.59
C ILE A 484 18.18 -1.01 -54.67
N VAL A 485 17.87 -2.29 -54.39
CA VAL A 485 17.16 -3.16 -55.34
C VAL A 485 15.74 -2.65 -55.60
N SER A 486 15.06 -2.04 -54.63
CA SER A 486 13.73 -1.47 -54.85
C SER A 486 13.73 -0.27 -55.79
N GLN A 487 14.80 0.54 -55.78
CA GLN A 487 14.91 1.74 -56.62
C GLN A 487 15.49 1.44 -58.01
N PHE A 488 16.50 0.57 -58.09
CA PHE A 488 17.21 0.25 -59.34
C PHE A 488 16.76 -1.05 -59.99
N GLY A 489 15.91 -1.84 -59.32
CA GLY A 489 15.49 -3.19 -59.73
C GLY A 489 16.55 -4.27 -59.52
N GLU A 490 17.81 -3.96 -59.81
CA GLU A 490 18.97 -4.85 -59.67
C GLU A 490 20.15 -4.08 -59.06
N TYR A 491 20.97 -4.75 -58.26
CA TYR A 491 22.12 -4.11 -57.60
C TYR A 491 23.18 -3.67 -58.61
N GLU A 492 23.35 -4.45 -59.68
CA GLU A 492 24.34 -4.21 -60.73
C GLU A 492 24.07 -2.89 -61.47
N LYS A 493 22.80 -2.48 -61.60
CA LYS A 493 22.41 -1.19 -62.17
C LYS A 493 22.81 -0.02 -61.27
N TYR A 494 22.71 -0.20 -59.96
CA TYR A 494 23.23 0.78 -59.00
C TYR A 494 24.75 0.92 -59.08
N THR A 495 25.48 -0.19 -59.19
CA THR A 495 26.94 -0.18 -59.39
C THR A 495 27.33 0.63 -60.62
N ILE A 496 26.70 0.36 -61.77
CA ILE A 496 26.96 1.07 -63.03
C ILE A 496 26.67 2.57 -62.86
N ALA A 497 25.52 2.93 -62.30
CA ALA A 497 25.14 4.33 -62.10
C ALA A 497 26.10 5.09 -61.17
N VAL A 498 26.61 4.45 -60.12
CA VAL A 498 27.63 5.05 -59.23
C VAL A 498 28.97 5.22 -59.95
N GLU A 499 29.39 4.24 -60.74
CA GLU A 499 30.65 4.31 -61.50
C GLU A 499 30.59 5.38 -62.59
N GLU A 500 29.48 5.51 -63.32
CA GLU A 500 29.23 6.61 -64.26
C GLU A 500 29.26 7.97 -63.54
N ALA A 501 28.61 8.07 -62.38
CA ALA A 501 28.61 9.28 -61.57
C ALA A 501 29.99 9.63 -61.00
N LEU A 502 30.83 8.62 -60.68
CA LEU A 502 32.22 8.82 -60.26
C LEU A 502 33.06 9.44 -61.37
N VAL A 503 32.87 9.02 -62.62
CA VAL A 503 33.54 9.64 -63.78
C VAL A 503 33.17 11.12 -63.87
N ILE A 504 31.88 11.44 -63.79
CA ILE A 504 31.38 12.83 -63.81
C ILE A 504 31.96 13.64 -62.63
N TYR A 505 32.00 13.05 -61.43
CA TYR A 505 32.59 13.68 -60.25
C TYR A 505 34.05 14.05 -60.48
N TYR A 506 34.88 13.13 -60.98
CA TYR A 506 36.30 13.40 -61.20
C TYR A 506 36.55 14.39 -62.35
N GLU A 507 35.77 14.34 -63.43
CA GLU A 507 35.83 15.34 -64.49
C GLU A 507 35.48 16.74 -63.96
N LEU A 508 34.43 16.84 -63.14
CA LEU A 508 34.03 18.10 -62.53
C LEU A 508 35.09 18.59 -61.52
N LEU A 509 35.66 17.67 -60.73
CA LEU A 509 36.74 17.98 -59.79
C LEU A 509 37.96 18.55 -60.53
N GLU A 510 38.35 17.95 -61.65
CA GLU A 510 39.44 18.44 -62.50
C GLU A 510 39.11 19.81 -63.10
N LYS A 511 37.91 19.96 -63.67
CA LYS A 511 37.42 21.24 -64.21
C LYS A 511 37.47 22.36 -63.16
N LEU A 512 36.96 22.11 -61.96
CA LEU A 512 36.97 23.07 -60.85
C LEU A 512 38.40 23.36 -60.35
N SER A 513 39.28 22.36 -60.36
CA SER A 513 40.70 22.53 -59.96
C SER A 513 41.47 23.41 -60.94
N ILE A 514 41.09 23.44 -62.22
CA ILE A 514 41.71 24.30 -63.24
C ILE A 514 41.31 25.77 -63.06
N ILE A 515 40.12 26.05 -62.49
CA ILE A 515 39.65 27.42 -62.27
C ILE A 515 40.65 28.16 -61.37
N ASN A 516 41.50 29.00 -61.99
CA ASN A 516 42.44 29.90 -61.32
C ASN A 516 43.39 29.24 -60.28
N SER A 517 43.71 27.96 -60.46
CA SER A 517 44.57 27.18 -59.55
C SER A 517 44.05 27.12 -58.12
N LEU A 518 42.74 26.91 -57.94
CA LEU A 518 42.16 26.65 -56.62
C LEU A 518 42.92 25.49 -55.93
N PRO A 519 43.25 25.61 -54.63
CA PRO A 519 43.70 24.47 -53.83
C PRO A 519 42.74 23.29 -53.99
N LYS A 520 43.28 22.09 -54.19
CA LYS A 520 42.51 20.85 -54.45
C LYS A 520 41.40 20.61 -53.41
N SER A 521 41.63 21.03 -52.17
CA SER A 521 40.67 20.92 -51.08
C SER A 521 39.37 21.72 -51.30
N ILE A 522 39.35 22.72 -52.19
CA ILE A 522 38.17 23.55 -52.45
C ILE A 522 37.22 22.88 -53.44
N PRO A 523 37.67 22.44 -54.64
CA PRO A 523 36.88 21.56 -55.48
C PRO A 523 36.37 20.32 -54.74
N GLU A 524 37.22 19.67 -53.94
CA GLU A 524 36.82 18.50 -53.13
C GLU A 524 35.69 18.86 -52.14
N HIS A 525 35.70 20.07 -51.58
CA HIS A 525 34.65 20.54 -50.67
C HIS A 525 33.36 20.95 -51.37
N LEU A 526 33.44 21.68 -52.49
CA LEU A 526 32.26 22.06 -53.29
C LEU A 526 31.52 20.84 -53.84
N LEU A 527 32.24 19.75 -54.06
CA LEU A 527 31.68 18.49 -54.52
C LEU A 527 31.34 17.52 -53.37
N ARG A 528 31.43 17.96 -52.11
CA ARG A 528 31.10 17.11 -50.95
C ARG A 528 29.70 16.54 -51.05
N ASP A 529 28.73 17.38 -51.40
CA ASP A 529 27.31 17.01 -51.49
C ASP A 529 26.93 16.81 -52.97
N PHE A 530 27.82 16.13 -53.72
CA PHE A 530 27.69 15.92 -55.16
C PHE A 530 26.34 15.32 -55.54
N VAL A 531 25.65 15.96 -56.48
CA VAL A 531 24.45 15.44 -57.13
C VAL A 531 24.73 15.29 -58.63
N PRO A 532 24.50 14.11 -59.23
CA PRO A 532 24.84 13.85 -60.63
C PRO A 532 23.83 14.51 -61.59
N THR A 533 23.85 15.84 -61.67
CA THR A 533 22.98 16.65 -62.56
C THR A 533 23.76 17.79 -63.20
N ASP A 534 23.37 18.20 -64.41
CA ASP A 534 24.02 19.30 -65.13
C ASP A 534 23.85 20.64 -64.37
N ASP A 535 22.65 20.89 -63.83
CA ASP A 535 22.35 22.07 -63.01
C ASP A 535 23.28 22.17 -61.79
N TYR A 536 23.63 21.04 -61.18
CA TYR A 536 24.59 21.00 -60.06
C TYR A 536 25.99 21.41 -60.52
N ALA A 537 26.46 20.88 -61.65
CA ALA A 537 27.79 21.19 -62.19
C ALA A 537 27.92 22.68 -62.56
N GLU A 538 26.89 23.27 -63.19
CA GLU A 538 26.84 24.70 -63.51
C GLU A 538 26.86 25.55 -62.24
N LYS A 539 26.03 25.19 -61.25
CA LYS A 539 25.95 25.91 -59.97
C LYS A 539 27.27 25.86 -59.21
N GLN A 540 27.92 24.70 -59.09
CA GLN A 540 29.21 24.61 -58.41
C GLN A 540 30.32 25.35 -59.15
N THR A 541 30.27 25.37 -60.49
CA THR A 541 31.19 26.17 -61.30
C THR A 541 30.99 27.67 -61.04
N GLU A 542 29.75 28.15 -60.96
CA GLU A 542 29.44 29.54 -60.62
C GLU A 542 29.94 29.90 -59.21
N VAL A 543 29.66 29.06 -58.22
CA VAL A 543 30.12 29.24 -56.82
C VAL A 543 31.64 29.27 -56.75
N ALA A 544 32.33 28.36 -57.46
CA ALA A 544 33.79 28.35 -57.52
C ALA A 544 34.36 29.68 -58.07
N HIS A 545 33.75 30.23 -59.14
CA HIS A 545 34.16 31.54 -59.67
C HIS A 545 33.90 32.69 -58.67
N LYS A 546 32.78 32.66 -57.94
CA LYS A 546 32.47 33.66 -56.88
C LYS A 546 33.48 33.58 -55.74
N LEU A 547 33.81 32.37 -55.29
CA LEU A 547 34.83 32.13 -54.26
C LEU A 547 36.20 32.65 -54.70
N VAL A 548 36.65 32.34 -55.92
CA VAL A 548 37.93 32.85 -56.44
C VAL A 548 37.98 34.38 -56.41
N LYS A 549 36.88 35.05 -56.79
CA LYS A 549 36.80 36.51 -56.70
C LYS A 549 36.95 36.97 -55.25
N LEU A 550 36.18 36.40 -54.33
CA LEU A 550 36.21 36.73 -52.90
C LEU A 550 37.63 36.56 -52.31
N PHE A 551 38.32 35.46 -52.61
CA PHE A 551 39.66 35.19 -52.10
C PHE A 551 40.77 36.06 -52.72
N ARG A 552 40.61 36.50 -53.97
CA ARG A 552 41.60 37.37 -54.64
C ARG A 552 41.56 38.82 -54.14
N PHE A 553 40.41 39.30 -53.68
CA PHE A 553 40.26 40.69 -53.21
C PHE A 553 40.54 40.86 -51.71
N ASP A 554 40.32 39.84 -50.87
CA ASP A 554 40.35 40.00 -49.41
C ASP A 554 41.51 39.29 -48.69
N HIS A 555 42.43 38.63 -49.42
CA HIS A 555 43.64 37.96 -48.87
C HIS A 555 43.40 36.87 -47.80
N VAL A 556 42.17 36.37 -47.62
CA VAL A 556 41.88 35.29 -46.66
C VAL A 556 42.33 33.92 -47.22
N PRO A 557 43.23 33.17 -46.58
CA PRO A 557 43.62 31.85 -47.06
C PRO A 557 42.48 30.84 -46.89
N VAL A 558 42.20 30.03 -47.91
CA VAL A 558 41.08 29.08 -47.84
C VAL A 558 41.31 27.97 -46.82
N SER A 559 42.56 27.62 -46.54
CA SER A 559 42.92 26.71 -45.45
C SER A 559 42.48 27.23 -44.07
N VAL A 560 42.41 28.55 -43.89
CA VAL A 560 41.96 29.20 -42.65
C VAL A 560 40.44 29.06 -42.53
N LEU A 561 39.68 29.33 -43.60
CA LEU A 561 38.23 29.11 -43.62
C LEU A 561 37.85 27.63 -43.53
N GLN A 562 38.60 26.73 -44.18
CA GLN A 562 38.39 25.29 -44.06
C GLN A 562 38.73 24.78 -42.66
N SER A 563 39.81 25.29 -42.05
CA SER A 563 40.14 24.98 -40.66
C SER A 563 39.07 25.49 -39.70
N MET A 564 38.56 26.71 -39.91
CA MET A 564 37.44 27.28 -39.15
C MET A 564 36.18 26.45 -39.31
N PHE A 565 35.84 26.09 -40.54
CA PHE A 565 34.68 25.28 -40.85
C PHE A 565 34.82 23.86 -40.30
N ASN A 566 35.98 23.23 -40.39
CA ASN A 566 36.21 21.90 -39.82
C ASN A 566 36.16 21.94 -38.28
N ARG A 567 36.68 23.01 -37.67
CA ARG A 567 36.59 23.24 -36.23
C ARG A 567 35.16 23.51 -35.79
N SER A 568 34.35 24.16 -36.63
CA SER A 568 32.95 24.46 -36.33
C SER A 568 31.96 23.36 -36.70
N ARG A 569 32.26 22.51 -37.69
CA ARG A 569 31.41 21.37 -38.09
C ARG A 569 31.51 20.19 -37.12
N MET A 570 32.64 20.06 -36.42
CA MET A 570 32.78 19.22 -35.23
C MET A 570 31.99 19.77 -34.03
N THR A 571 31.61 21.05 -34.09
CA THR A 571 30.99 21.79 -33.00
C THR A 571 29.50 21.90 -33.30
N ILE A 572 28.71 20.93 -32.82
CA ILE A 572 27.24 20.89 -33.01
C ILE A 572 26.52 22.02 -32.23
N MET A 573 27.25 23.05 -31.79
CA MET A 573 26.77 24.19 -31.01
C MET A 573 27.74 25.35 -31.14
N TRP A 574 27.58 26.20 -32.16
CA TRP A 574 28.29 27.48 -32.21
C TRP A 574 27.90 28.32 -30.98
N ASP A 575 28.87 28.68 -30.15
CA ASP A 575 28.68 29.73 -29.17
C ASP A 575 29.06 31.11 -29.76
N GLU A 576 28.85 32.17 -28.98
CA GLU A 576 29.16 33.53 -29.43
C GLU A 576 30.64 33.69 -29.80
N ASP A 577 31.55 32.97 -29.12
CA ASP A 577 32.98 33.00 -29.40
C ASP A 577 33.30 32.30 -30.73
N ASP A 578 32.65 31.18 -31.04
CA ASP A 578 32.77 30.51 -32.34
C ASP A 578 32.26 31.40 -33.49
N PHE A 579 31.10 32.03 -33.30
CA PHE A 579 30.50 32.95 -34.28
C PHE A 579 31.38 34.18 -34.50
N LEU A 580 31.90 34.76 -33.41
CA LEU A 580 32.84 35.88 -33.48
C LEU A 580 34.12 35.47 -34.18
N TYR A 581 34.69 34.31 -33.83
CA TYR A 581 35.89 33.78 -34.45
C TYR A 581 35.72 33.56 -35.95
N PHE A 582 34.59 32.99 -36.40
CA PHE A 582 34.30 32.88 -37.84
C PHE A 582 34.13 34.25 -38.47
N GLY A 583 33.34 35.15 -37.87
CA GLY A 583 33.07 36.47 -38.42
C GLY A 583 34.34 37.30 -38.61
N GLU A 584 35.23 37.33 -37.61
CA GLU A 584 36.50 38.07 -37.66
C GLU A 584 37.38 37.61 -38.84
N HIS A 585 37.34 36.33 -39.19
CA HIS A 585 38.20 35.75 -40.23
C HIS A 585 37.53 35.67 -41.60
N ALA A 586 36.21 35.52 -41.66
CA ALA A 586 35.43 35.54 -42.89
C ALA A 586 35.32 36.95 -43.47
N PHE A 587 35.17 37.96 -42.60
CA PHE A 587 34.98 39.34 -43.04
C PHE A 587 36.26 40.19 -42.88
N GLY A 588 37.14 39.87 -41.93
CA GLY A 588 38.34 40.65 -41.61
C GLY A 588 38.09 41.77 -40.59
N LYS A 589 39.15 42.38 -40.05
CA LYS A 589 39.06 43.40 -38.97
C LYS A 589 39.00 44.87 -39.43
N LYS A 590 38.76 45.18 -40.71
CA LYS A 590 38.88 46.57 -41.23
C LYS A 590 37.62 47.06 -41.94
N ASN A 591 37.03 48.14 -41.42
CA ASN A 591 36.00 49.00 -42.02
C ASN A 591 35.08 48.29 -43.02
N LEU A 592 34.29 47.36 -42.49
CA LEU A 592 33.37 46.56 -43.27
C LEU A 592 32.02 47.26 -43.34
N ASP A 593 31.53 47.49 -44.55
CA ASP A 593 30.13 47.81 -44.73
C ASP A 593 29.30 46.52 -44.62
N VAL A 594 28.16 46.62 -43.93
CA VAL A 594 27.28 45.47 -43.63
C VAL A 594 26.82 44.77 -44.90
N GLN A 595 26.63 45.51 -46.01
CA GLN A 595 26.15 44.95 -47.28
C GLN A 595 27.20 44.07 -47.96
N SER A 596 28.47 44.49 -47.96
CA SER A 596 29.58 43.66 -48.45
C SER A 596 29.72 42.40 -47.60
N CYS A 597 29.61 42.49 -46.27
CA CYS A 597 29.63 41.32 -45.40
C CYS A 597 28.46 40.36 -45.65
N LEU A 598 27.25 40.88 -45.89
CA LEU A 598 26.09 40.04 -46.24
C LEU A 598 26.32 39.29 -47.55
N GLN A 599 26.83 39.97 -48.58
CA GLN A 599 27.17 39.33 -49.86
C GLN A 599 28.27 38.26 -49.69
N LYS A 600 29.29 38.54 -48.85
CA LYS A 600 30.33 37.55 -48.53
C LYS A 600 29.74 36.35 -47.81
N LEU A 601 28.87 36.58 -46.82
CA LEU A 601 28.20 35.51 -46.08
C LEU A 601 27.34 34.63 -47.00
N GLU A 602 26.60 35.24 -47.93
CA GLU A 602 25.79 34.51 -48.91
C GLU A 602 26.65 33.64 -49.84
N ILE A 603 27.79 34.15 -50.32
CA ILE A 603 28.72 33.37 -51.15
C ILE A 603 29.33 32.21 -50.35
N LEU A 604 29.68 32.44 -49.09
CA LEU A 604 30.22 31.41 -48.20
C LEU A 604 29.16 30.35 -47.85
N ASP A 605 27.90 30.74 -47.67
CA ASP A 605 26.77 29.84 -47.44
C ASP A 605 26.49 28.96 -48.67
N GLN A 606 26.46 29.56 -49.86
CA GLN A 606 26.32 28.82 -51.12
C GLN A 606 27.45 27.79 -51.34
N ALA A 607 28.64 28.07 -50.80
CA ALA A 607 29.79 27.17 -50.82
C ALA A 607 29.83 26.16 -49.67
N GLY A 608 28.89 26.23 -48.72
CA GLY A 608 28.90 25.42 -47.51
C GLY A 608 30.13 25.66 -46.64
N LEU A 609 30.62 26.91 -46.58
CA LEU A 609 31.76 27.39 -45.81
C LEU A 609 31.37 28.39 -44.70
N SER A 610 30.08 28.60 -44.44
CA SER A 610 29.56 29.39 -43.32
C SER A 610 28.87 28.51 -42.26
N PRO A 611 28.65 29.02 -41.03
CA PRO A 611 27.57 28.49 -40.18
C PRO A 611 26.25 28.47 -40.94
N ARG A 612 25.34 27.56 -40.58
CA ARG A 612 23.99 27.56 -41.16
C ARG A 612 23.31 28.89 -40.85
N LEU A 613 22.64 29.49 -41.84
CA LEU A 613 21.96 30.77 -41.66
C LEU A 613 20.86 30.67 -40.58
N GLU A 614 20.25 29.50 -40.40
CA GLU A 614 19.30 29.24 -39.31
C GLU A 614 19.94 29.39 -37.93
N ASP A 615 21.17 28.90 -37.74
CA ASP A 615 21.88 28.98 -36.46
C ASP A 615 22.22 30.44 -36.14
N ILE A 616 22.65 31.20 -37.16
CA ILE A 616 22.90 32.64 -37.07
C ILE A 616 21.62 33.38 -36.67
N ARG A 617 20.49 33.07 -37.31
CA ARG A 617 19.19 33.69 -37.00
C ARG A 617 18.67 33.28 -35.62
N GLU A 618 18.91 32.07 -35.16
CA GLU A 618 18.50 31.63 -33.81
C GLU A 618 19.24 32.42 -32.72
N VAL A 619 20.55 32.67 -32.90
CA VAL A 619 21.37 33.37 -31.91
C VAL A 619 21.23 34.89 -31.99
N PHE A 620 21.32 35.47 -33.19
CA PHE A 620 21.38 36.93 -33.37
C PHE A 620 20.05 37.54 -33.85
N GLY A 621 19.07 36.72 -34.23
CA GLY A 621 17.77 37.16 -34.76
C GLY A 621 17.78 37.51 -36.24
N SER A 622 18.94 37.79 -36.83
CA SER A 622 19.14 38.02 -38.27
C SER A 622 20.63 37.97 -38.63
N GLU A 623 20.94 37.71 -39.90
CA GLU A 623 22.28 37.76 -40.46
C GLU A 623 22.89 39.16 -40.36
N GLN A 624 22.06 40.19 -40.53
CA GLN A 624 22.48 41.58 -40.34
C GLN A 624 22.97 41.82 -38.91
N ARG A 625 22.22 41.37 -37.90
CA ARG A 625 22.62 41.51 -36.49
C ARG A 625 23.86 40.71 -36.15
N PHE A 626 24.07 39.56 -36.78
CA PHE A 626 25.32 38.82 -36.64
C PHE A 626 26.52 39.59 -37.18
N ILE A 627 26.38 40.20 -38.37
CA ILE A 627 27.45 41.03 -38.94
C ILE A 627 27.69 42.27 -38.06
N GLU A 628 26.64 42.92 -37.57
CA GLU A 628 26.75 44.04 -36.62
C GLU A 628 27.46 43.61 -35.32
N PHE A 629 27.12 42.42 -34.80
CA PHE A 629 27.79 41.81 -33.65
C PHE A 629 29.29 41.64 -33.93
N VAL A 630 29.66 41.01 -35.04
CA VAL A 630 31.07 40.80 -35.43
C VAL A 630 31.81 42.12 -35.64
N ILE A 631 31.17 43.15 -36.23
CA ILE A 631 31.80 44.46 -36.44
C ILE A 631 32.00 45.20 -35.12
N SER A 632 31.12 44.99 -34.13
CA SER A 632 31.16 45.66 -32.83
C SER A 632 32.16 45.07 -31.83
N HIS A 633 32.71 43.89 -32.11
CA HIS A 633 33.71 43.17 -31.31
C HIS A 633 35.06 43.18 -32.03
#